data_AF-A0A1X2HTI2-F1
#
_entry.id   AF-A0A1X2HTI2-F1
#
_cell.length_a   1.000
_cell.length_b   1.000
_cell.length_c   1.000
_cell.angle_alpha   90.00
_cell.angle_beta   90.00
_cell.angle_gamma   90.00
#
_symmetry.space_group_name_H-M   'P 1'
#
loop_
_entity.id
_entity.type
_entity.pdbx_description
1 polymer ?
#
loop_
_entity_poly.entity_id
_entity_poly.type
_entity_poly.pdbx_seq_one_letter_code
_entity_poly.pdbx_strand_id
1 'polypeptide(L)'
;MIPVEEIAVLENLITIRHKLSALKKDRDSYPKSEVILQLYHDTETQVEQLDAIRNGNVWDSSLRNRLNDVLDDVMSLLSLFFLSIGRNRESPAVYAQLVTVERYLEQLTQMGIYTDVVLLEIQERVNDLESIVLADKGDVNSCFLDLLRKKLNRCKNSLNTLLNTIQDVAPKLKPVQDQLTTLRRQLGAVASRPQGFTAADIYPFQEKIRQIDNKQSDLFLPEDGSHPKGQALIVGLLEQLHEETHDLIVSTENVSASLVPLADRLKEIKGQLERLALTHRWTLRETDLYTFQLQLQEIEKLRVNGKFRDAQSNVPEGQALINFLLRGCYRLITKMLSENVPVAEALMPIHNQLSTVRRCLVEVTKWGKPDSARDLYPYQMKLASIDNMRVNGIFYDEDGNIPEGQAICTALLNECYDILHDLMATIDDDKH
;
A
#
# COMPACT_ATOMS: atom_id res chain seq x y z
N MET A 1 0.55 -16.89 26.50
CA MET A 1 0.70 -16.43 27.91
C MET A 1 1.70 -15.28 27.88
N ILE A 2 1.44 -14.18 28.60
CA ILE A 2 2.31 -12.99 28.56
C ILE A 2 3.25 -13.05 29.78
N PRO A 3 4.57 -12.91 29.61
CA PRO A 3 5.51 -12.84 30.73
C PRO A 3 5.16 -11.70 31.69
N VAL A 4 5.33 -11.91 33.00
CA VAL A 4 4.97 -10.92 34.03
C VAL A 4 5.74 -9.61 33.83
N GLU A 5 7.01 -9.71 33.41
CA GLU A 5 7.89 -8.57 33.12
C GLU A 5 7.35 -7.68 31.98
N GLU A 6 6.57 -8.25 31.06
CA GLU A 6 6.03 -7.54 29.88
C GLU A 6 4.66 -6.88 30.14
N ILE A 7 4.00 -7.18 31.28
CA ILE A 7 2.63 -6.71 31.55
C ILE A 7 2.58 -5.18 31.63
N ALA A 8 3.53 -4.56 32.32
CA ALA A 8 3.57 -3.10 32.46
C ALA A 8 3.72 -2.39 31.10
N VAL A 9 4.59 -2.92 30.23
CA VAL A 9 4.79 -2.41 28.86
C VAL A 9 3.50 -2.56 28.04
N LEU A 10 2.83 -3.71 28.15
CA LEU A 10 1.56 -3.95 27.48
C LEU A 10 0.47 -2.94 27.89
N GLU A 11 0.32 -2.67 29.19
CA GLU A 11 -0.70 -1.73 29.70
C GLU A 11 -0.47 -0.30 29.20
N ASN A 12 0.79 0.14 29.15
CA ASN A 12 1.16 1.44 28.59
C ASN A 12 0.89 1.50 27.09
N LEU A 13 1.27 0.47 26.32
CA LEU A 13 0.99 0.41 24.88
C LEU A 13 -0.51 0.39 24.58
N ILE A 14 -1.33 -0.29 25.40
CA ILE A 14 -2.80 -0.25 25.27
C ILE A 14 -3.31 1.17 25.50
N THR A 15 -2.77 1.89 26.49
CA THR A 15 -3.16 3.27 26.77
C THR A 15 -2.82 4.20 25.60
N ILE A 16 -1.62 4.06 25.03
CA ILE A 16 -1.21 4.81 23.83
C ILE A 16 -2.14 4.49 22.66
N ARG A 17 -2.43 3.20 22.41
CA ARG A 17 -3.36 2.76 21.36
C ARG A 17 -4.75 3.39 21.52
N HIS A 18 -5.27 3.47 22.74
CA HIS A 18 -6.57 4.09 23.00
C HIS A 18 -6.56 5.59 22.69
N LYS A 19 -5.50 6.31 23.07
CA LYS A 19 -5.33 7.74 22.73
C LYS A 19 -5.28 7.96 21.21
N LEU A 20 -4.46 7.18 20.50
CA LEU A 20 -4.37 7.23 19.03
C LEU A 20 -5.72 6.90 18.37
N SER A 21 -6.43 5.91 18.89
CA SER A 21 -7.75 5.52 18.38
C SER A 21 -8.81 6.59 18.62
N ALA A 22 -8.72 7.34 19.73
CA ALA A 22 -9.61 8.47 20.00
C ALA A 22 -9.35 9.62 19.03
N LEU A 23 -8.08 9.97 18.80
CA LEU A 23 -7.68 10.99 17.83
C LEU A 23 -8.16 10.66 16.41
N LYS A 24 -8.11 9.38 16.03
CA LYS A 24 -8.61 8.94 14.72
C LYS A 24 -10.12 9.13 14.58
N LYS A 25 -10.88 8.92 15.66
CA LYS A 25 -12.35 9.03 15.64
C LYS A 25 -12.81 10.47 15.56
N ASP A 26 -12.04 11.40 16.12
CA ASP A 26 -12.31 12.83 15.94
C ASP A 26 -12.13 13.19 14.45
N ARG A 27 -13.22 13.61 13.80
CA ARG A 27 -13.17 14.10 12.41
C ARG A 27 -13.38 15.61 12.32
N ASP A 28 -13.65 16.25 13.46
CA ASP A 28 -13.95 17.68 13.54
C ASP A 28 -12.68 18.51 13.73
N SER A 29 -11.59 17.89 14.22
CA SER A 29 -10.29 18.54 14.36
C SER A 29 -9.17 17.76 13.66
N TYR A 30 -8.14 18.50 13.22
CA TYR A 30 -6.90 17.91 12.71
C TYR A 30 -5.99 17.49 13.89
N PRO A 31 -5.31 16.34 13.80
CA PRO A 31 -4.44 15.88 14.87
C PRO A 31 -3.25 16.85 15.06
N LYS A 32 -3.09 17.36 16.28
CA LYS A 32 -1.99 18.27 16.63
C LYS A 32 -0.65 17.54 16.60
N SER A 33 0.31 18.09 15.85
CA SER A 33 1.66 17.51 15.69
C SER A 33 2.33 17.23 17.04
N GLU A 34 2.22 18.15 18.00
CA GLU A 34 2.80 18.01 19.34
C GLU A 34 2.29 16.79 20.10
N VAL A 35 0.98 16.50 20.00
CA VAL A 35 0.37 15.35 20.68
C VAL A 35 0.85 14.05 20.04
N ILE A 36 0.94 14.01 18.70
CA ILE A 36 1.44 12.84 17.97
C ILE A 36 2.90 12.57 18.31
N LEU A 37 3.74 13.60 18.39
CA LEU A 37 5.15 13.50 18.80
C LEU A 37 5.30 12.98 20.23
N GLN A 38 4.47 13.45 21.16
CA GLN A 38 4.51 12.96 22.53
C GLN A 38 4.17 11.47 22.59
N LEU A 39 3.12 11.03 21.89
CA LEU A 39 2.75 9.62 21.83
C LEU A 39 3.82 8.76 21.14
N TYR A 40 4.55 9.33 20.19
CA TYR A 40 5.70 8.69 19.57
C TYR A 40 6.84 8.45 20.58
N HIS A 41 7.26 9.48 21.33
CA HIS A 41 8.31 9.34 22.34
C HIS A 41 7.91 8.40 23.50
N ASP A 42 6.64 8.44 23.92
CA ASP A 42 6.09 7.48 24.88
C ASP A 42 6.25 6.05 24.35
N THR A 43 5.99 5.84 23.06
CA THR A 43 6.13 4.53 22.39
C THR A 43 7.59 4.11 22.28
N GLU A 44 8.52 5.00 21.93
CA GLU A 44 9.96 4.72 21.92
C GLU A 44 10.43 4.18 23.28
N THR A 45 10.03 4.86 24.36
CA THR A 45 10.35 4.45 25.73
C THR A 45 9.85 3.03 26.03
N GLN A 46 8.63 2.68 25.58
CA GLN A 46 8.09 1.33 25.77
C GLN A 46 8.83 0.28 24.94
N VAL A 47 9.27 0.64 23.72
CA VAL A 47 10.06 -0.25 22.86
C VAL A 47 11.44 -0.52 23.46
N GLU A 48 12.10 0.49 24.03
CA GLU A 48 13.39 0.32 24.72
C GLU A 48 13.26 -0.58 25.96
N GLN A 49 12.21 -0.41 26.76
CA GLN A 49 11.93 -1.27 27.90
C GLN A 49 11.70 -2.72 27.46
N LEU A 50 10.95 -2.93 26.38
CA LEU A 50 10.71 -4.26 25.82
C LEU A 50 12.00 -4.88 25.28
N ASP A 51 12.85 -4.10 24.64
CA ASP A 51 14.14 -4.55 24.13
C ASP A 51 15.07 -4.99 25.26
N ALA A 52 15.11 -4.24 26.36
CA ALA A 52 15.85 -4.60 27.57
C ALA A 52 15.34 -5.91 28.20
N ILE A 53 14.02 -6.13 28.25
CA ILE A 53 13.43 -7.38 28.75
C ILE A 53 13.79 -8.56 27.84
N ARG A 54 13.82 -8.35 26.52
CA ARG A 54 14.03 -9.40 25.50
C ARG A 54 15.47 -9.51 25.00
N ASN A 55 16.41 -8.77 25.57
CA ASN A 55 17.83 -8.70 25.17
C ASN A 55 18.02 -8.50 23.65
N GLY A 56 17.38 -7.49 23.04
CA GLY A 56 17.57 -7.19 21.61
C GLY A 56 16.60 -7.90 20.65
N ASN A 57 15.74 -8.79 21.16
CA ASN A 57 14.93 -9.72 20.36
C ASN A 57 13.43 -9.39 20.32
N VAL A 58 13.08 -8.10 20.25
CA VAL A 58 11.67 -7.63 20.25
C VAL A 58 10.77 -8.34 19.22
N TRP A 59 11.27 -8.63 18.01
CA TRP A 59 10.52 -9.24 16.90
C TRP A 59 10.87 -10.70 16.61
N ASP A 60 11.47 -11.43 17.57
CA ASP A 60 11.64 -12.87 17.39
C ASP A 60 10.26 -13.54 17.30
N SER A 61 10.05 -14.34 16.25
CA SER A 61 8.82 -15.08 16.01
C SER A 61 8.51 -16.05 17.16
N SER A 62 9.54 -16.55 17.85
CA SER A 62 9.37 -17.48 18.98
C SER A 62 8.78 -16.80 20.23
N LEU A 63 9.01 -15.49 20.38
CA LEU A 63 8.57 -14.69 21.54
C LEU A 63 7.30 -13.90 21.26
N ARG A 64 6.73 -14.01 20.05
CA ARG A 64 5.58 -13.20 19.63
C ARG A 64 4.35 -13.53 20.48
N ASN A 65 3.79 -12.51 21.11
CA ASN A 65 2.59 -12.62 21.92
C ASN A 65 1.66 -11.40 21.69
N ARG A 66 0.59 -11.29 22.49
CA ARG A 66 -0.38 -10.18 22.39
C ARG A 66 0.25 -8.79 22.46
N LEU A 67 1.37 -8.61 23.18
CA LEU A 67 2.09 -7.34 23.24
C LEU A 67 2.57 -6.93 21.85
N ASN A 68 3.13 -7.86 21.07
CA ASN A 68 3.55 -7.57 19.71
C ASN A 68 2.38 -7.16 18.81
N ASP A 69 1.20 -7.76 18.98
CA ASP A 69 0.00 -7.34 18.24
C ASP A 69 -0.41 -5.90 18.60
N VAL A 70 -0.35 -5.51 19.87
CA VAL A 70 -0.65 -4.13 20.31
C VAL A 70 0.43 -3.17 19.83
N LEU A 71 1.70 -3.58 19.84
CA LEU A 71 2.80 -2.77 19.32
C LEU A 71 2.66 -2.55 17.81
N ASP A 72 2.34 -3.60 17.05
CA ASP A 72 2.02 -3.52 15.62
C ASP A 72 0.91 -2.49 15.36
N ASP A 73 -0.15 -2.51 16.16
CA ASP A 73 -1.26 -1.55 16.08
C ASP A 73 -0.82 -0.11 16.37
N VAL A 74 -0.08 0.12 17.45
CA VAL A 74 0.42 1.45 17.85
C VAL A 74 1.35 2.01 16.78
N MET A 75 2.33 1.23 16.32
CA MET A 75 3.28 1.65 15.28
C MET A 75 2.58 1.93 13.94
N SER A 76 1.57 1.15 13.58
CA SER A 76 0.77 1.38 12.36
C SER A 76 -0.04 2.68 12.47
N LEU A 77 -0.71 2.92 13.60
CA LEU A 77 -1.45 4.15 13.83
C LEU A 77 -0.54 5.37 13.83
N LEU A 78 0.59 5.33 14.56
CA LEU A 78 1.57 6.41 14.56
C LEU A 78 2.08 6.70 13.16
N SER A 79 2.45 5.67 12.38
CA SER A 79 2.89 5.85 11.00
C SER A 79 1.86 6.57 10.15
N LEU A 80 0.57 6.22 10.27
CA LEU A 80 -0.49 6.89 9.53
C LEU A 80 -0.72 8.32 10.02
N PHE A 81 -0.56 8.60 11.32
CA PHE A 81 -0.64 9.97 11.84
C PHE A 81 0.53 10.83 11.38
N PHE A 82 1.74 10.28 11.30
CA PHE A 82 2.90 10.99 10.74
C PHE A 82 2.66 11.35 9.28
N LEU A 83 2.04 10.44 8.51
CA LEU A 83 1.61 10.76 7.14
C LEU A 83 0.54 11.86 7.12
N SER A 84 -0.48 11.80 7.99
CA SER A 84 -1.56 12.80 8.01
C SER A 84 -1.10 14.20 8.42
N ILE A 85 -0.09 14.31 9.28
CA ILE A 85 0.47 15.61 9.68
C ILE A 85 1.55 16.11 8.70
N GLY A 86 1.80 15.41 7.59
CA GLY A 86 2.74 15.83 6.54
C GLY A 86 4.21 15.43 6.76
N ARG A 87 4.50 14.68 7.83
CA ARG A 87 5.85 14.22 8.24
C ARG A 87 6.29 12.95 7.51
N ASN A 88 6.05 12.88 6.21
CA ASN A 88 6.22 11.64 5.44
C ASN A 88 7.69 11.22 5.30
N ARG A 89 8.64 12.11 5.61
CA ARG A 89 10.09 11.90 5.50
C ARG A 89 10.76 11.57 6.83
N GLU A 90 9.99 11.21 7.84
CA GLU A 90 10.51 10.74 9.12
C GLU A 90 10.34 9.25 9.27
N SER A 91 11.23 8.62 10.03
CA SER A 91 11.23 7.16 10.20
C SER A 91 9.90 6.59 10.72
N PRO A 92 9.13 7.22 11.63
CA PRO A 92 7.88 6.63 12.09
C PRO A 92 6.84 6.52 10.98
N ALA A 93 6.89 7.41 9.98
CA ALA A 93 5.96 7.44 8.86
C ALA A 93 6.02 6.20 7.96
N VAL A 94 7.11 5.43 8.00
CA VAL A 94 7.33 4.31 7.07
C VAL A 94 6.68 2.98 7.50
N TYR A 95 6.33 2.83 8.78
CA TYR A 95 5.94 1.52 9.34
C TYR A 95 4.72 0.89 8.66
N ALA A 96 3.62 1.63 8.53
CA ALA A 96 2.39 1.13 7.93
C ALA A 96 2.61 0.69 6.48
N GLN A 97 3.50 1.39 5.76
CA GLN A 97 3.87 1.04 4.40
C GLN A 97 4.71 -0.24 4.35
N LEU A 98 5.72 -0.36 5.21
CA LEU A 98 6.55 -1.56 5.30
C LEU A 98 5.72 -2.80 5.62
N VAL A 99 4.80 -2.72 6.58
CA VAL A 99 3.90 -3.84 6.91
C VAL A 99 3.00 -4.21 5.73
N THR A 100 2.44 -3.21 5.04
CA THR A 100 1.57 -3.46 3.88
C THR A 100 2.35 -4.07 2.71
N VAL A 101 3.57 -3.60 2.45
CA VAL A 101 4.47 -4.15 1.42
C VAL A 101 4.92 -5.57 1.78
N GLU A 102 5.29 -5.84 3.04
CA GLU A 102 5.65 -7.18 3.54
C GLU A 102 4.52 -8.16 3.25
N ARG A 103 3.28 -7.82 3.63
CA ARG A 103 2.09 -8.66 3.36
C ARG A 103 1.79 -8.82 1.89
N TYR A 104 1.94 -7.75 1.10
CA TYR A 104 1.72 -7.83 -0.33
C TYR A 104 2.75 -8.77 -0.99
N LEU A 105 4.03 -8.68 -0.63
CA LEU A 105 5.09 -9.57 -1.12
C LEU A 105 4.83 -11.02 -0.72
N GLU A 106 4.44 -11.30 0.53
CA GLU A 106 4.05 -12.64 0.97
C GLU A 106 2.91 -13.22 0.11
N GLN A 107 1.92 -12.40 -0.22
CA GLN A 107 0.83 -12.81 -1.12
C GLN A 107 1.30 -13.01 -2.56
N LEU A 108 2.22 -12.19 -3.07
CA LEU A 108 2.81 -12.41 -4.39
C LEU A 108 3.59 -13.73 -4.44
N THR A 109 4.35 -14.05 -3.40
CA THR A 109 5.06 -15.33 -3.25
C THR A 109 4.10 -16.51 -3.23
N GLN A 110 3.05 -16.45 -2.39
CA GLN A 110 2.07 -17.53 -2.28
C GLN A 110 1.25 -17.72 -3.56
N MET A 111 1.00 -16.64 -4.31
CA MET A 111 0.19 -16.69 -5.53
C MET A 111 1.02 -16.95 -6.80
N GLY A 112 2.33 -16.70 -6.81
CA GLY A 112 3.13 -16.79 -8.04
C GLY A 112 2.78 -15.75 -9.12
N ILE A 113 1.76 -14.89 -8.94
CA ILE A 113 1.29 -13.92 -9.94
C ILE A 113 1.99 -12.58 -9.73
N TYR A 114 3.11 -12.37 -10.37
CA TYR A 114 3.78 -11.07 -10.38
C TYR A 114 4.54 -10.88 -11.68
N THR A 115 4.67 -9.63 -12.08
CA THR A 115 5.38 -9.21 -13.29
C THR A 115 6.58 -8.37 -12.88
N ASP A 116 7.61 -8.30 -13.73
CA ASP A 116 8.76 -7.41 -13.51
C ASP A 116 8.33 -5.97 -13.20
N VAL A 117 7.33 -5.45 -13.91
CA VAL A 117 6.82 -4.08 -13.68
C VAL A 117 6.36 -3.88 -12.23
N VAL A 118 5.47 -4.75 -11.73
CA VAL A 118 4.98 -4.70 -10.35
C VAL A 118 6.12 -4.85 -9.34
N LEU A 119 7.09 -5.73 -9.58
CA LEU A 119 8.22 -5.88 -8.65
C LEU A 119 9.15 -4.66 -8.66
N LEU A 120 9.36 -4.04 -9.82
CA LEU A 120 10.14 -2.82 -9.95
C LEU A 120 9.45 -1.62 -9.28
N GLU A 121 8.13 -1.50 -9.40
CA GLU A 121 7.35 -0.49 -8.65
C GLU A 121 7.50 -0.68 -7.13
N ILE A 122 7.44 -1.92 -6.65
CA ILE A 122 7.68 -2.23 -5.22
C ILE A 122 9.13 -1.94 -4.85
N GLN A 123 10.09 -2.24 -5.72
CA GLN A 123 11.52 -1.97 -5.49
C GLN A 123 11.80 -0.48 -5.35
N GLU A 124 11.25 0.34 -6.25
CA GLU A 124 11.34 1.80 -6.17
C GLU A 124 10.76 2.29 -4.83
N ARG A 125 9.60 1.77 -4.44
CA ARG A 125 8.99 2.14 -3.16
C ARG A 125 9.84 1.72 -1.96
N VAL A 126 10.33 0.49 -1.93
CA VAL A 126 11.19 -0.01 -0.84
C VAL A 126 12.49 0.80 -0.75
N ASN A 127 13.06 1.23 -1.88
CA ASN A 127 14.24 2.10 -1.92
C ASN A 127 13.94 3.51 -1.39
N ASP A 128 12.77 4.09 -1.71
CA ASP A 128 12.35 5.37 -1.13
C ASP A 128 12.18 5.27 0.39
N LEU A 129 11.52 4.20 0.88
CA LEU A 129 11.38 3.94 2.32
C LEU A 129 12.74 3.72 3.00
N GLU A 130 13.67 3.03 2.35
CA GLU A 130 15.05 2.90 2.83
C GLU A 130 15.73 4.27 2.96
N SER A 131 15.59 5.13 1.95
CA SER A 131 16.22 6.46 1.99
C SER A 131 15.74 7.27 3.21
N ILE A 132 14.47 7.14 3.59
CA ILE A 132 13.90 7.79 4.78
C ILE A 132 14.51 7.21 6.06
N VAL A 133 14.56 5.88 6.17
CA VAL A 133 15.11 5.19 7.36
C VAL A 133 16.62 5.44 7.52
N LEU A 134 17.36 5.63 6.43
CA LEU A 134 18.80 5.92 6.46
C LEU A 134 19.12 7.41 6.64
N ALA A 135 18.26 8.30 6.17
CA ALA A 135 18.42 9.74 6.37
C ALA A 135 18.19 10.14 7.84
N ASP A 136 17.42 9.33 8.57
CA ASP A 136 17.22 9.50 10.00
C ASP A 136 18.54 9.23 10.76
N LYS A 137 19.21 10.34 11.10
CA LYS A 137 20.38 10.37 12.00
C LYS A 137 19.96 10.42 13.47
N GLY A 138 18.79 9.88 13.81
CA GLY A 138 18.38 9.70 15.20
C GLY A 138 19.48 9.05 16.03
N ASP A 139 19.34 9.13 17.37
CA ASP A 139 20.31 8.54 18.28
C ASP A 139 20.67 7.14 17.79
N VAL A 140 21.97 6.89 17.61
CA VAL A 140 22.54 5.73 16.90
C VAL A 140 22.06 4.38 17.48
N ASN A 141 21.35 4.40 18.61
CA ASN A 141 20.84 3.27 19.37
C ASN A 141 19.30 3.26 19.57
N SER A 142 18.50 4.02 18.82
CA SER A 142 17.04 3.93 18.94
C SER A 142 16.56 2.53 18.56
N CYS A 143 16.01 1.81 19.54
CA CYS A 143 15.46 0.47 19.34
C CYS A 143 14.35 0.50 18.28
N PHE A 144 13.55 1.57 18.23
CA PHE A 144 12.48 1.78 17.26
C PHE A 144 13.01 1.79 15.81
N LEU A 145 14.11 2.51 15.56
CA LEU A 145 14.77 2.54 14.25
C LEU A 145 15.29 1.15 13.83
N ASP A 146 15.83 0.39 14.77
CA ASP A 146 16.30 -0.97 14.49
C ASP A 146 15.14 -1.92 14.14
N LEU A 147 13.95 -1.72 14.73
CA LEU A 147 12.75 -2.45 14.32
C LEU A 147 12.37 -2.15 12.86
N LEU A 148 12.43 -0.88 12.45
CA LEU A 148 12.15 -0.46 11.08
C LEU A 148 13.16 -1.05 10.10
N ARG A 149 14.46 -0.99 10.43
CA ARG A 149 15.53 -1.59 9.62
C ARG A 149 15.33 -3.11 9.46
N LYS A 150 14.99 -3.82 10.54
CA LYS A 150 14.68 -5.26 10.49
C LYS A 150 13.51 -5.55 9.54
N LYS A 151 12.42 -4.78 9.59
CA LYS A 151 11.26 -4.93 8.68
C LYS A 151 11.60 -4.58 7.24
N LEU A 152 12.33 -3.50 7.01
CA LEU A 152 12.82 -3.10 5.69
C LEU A 152 13.65 -4.23 5.06
N ASN A 153 14.58 -4.81 5.82
CA ASN A 153 15.39 -5.94 5.36
C ASN A 153 14.56 -7.17 5.02
N ARG A 154 13.49 -7.48 5.78
CA ARG A 154 12.54 -8.55 5.42
C ARG A 154 11.85 -8.30 4.09
N CYS A 155 11.38 -7.07 3.87
CA CYS A 155 10.77 -6.67 2.60
C CYS A 155 11.77 -6.82 1.43
N LYS A 156 12.99 -6.30 1.59
CA LYS A 156 14.07 -6.42 0.61
C LYS A 156 14.43 -7.87 0.29
N ASN A 157 14.59 -8.70 1.31
CA ASN A 157 14.93 -10.12 1.12
C ASN A 157 13.82 -10.86 0.37
N SER A 158 12.55 -10.61 0.73
CA SER A 158 11.40 -11.20 0.05
C SER A 158 11.31 -10.73 -1.40
N LEU A 159 11.52 -9.45 -1.65
CA LEU A 159 11.54 -8.86 -2.99
C LEU A 159 12.69 -9.41 -3.85
N ASN A 160 13.91 -9.47 -3.31
CA ASN A 160 15.07 -10.05 -3.99
C ASN A 160 14.84 -11.52 -4.34
N THR A 161 14.20 -12.28 -3.44
CA THR A 161 13.82 -13.67 -3.70
C THR A 161 12.87 -13.76 -4.90
N LEU A 162 11.85 -12.90 -4.96
CA LEU A 162 10.90 -12.85 -6.07
C LEU A 162 11.53 -12.37 -7.39
N LEU A 163 12.43 -11.37 -7.33
CA LEU A 163 13.17 -10.86 -8.50
C LEU A 163 14.11 -11.93 -9.07
N ASN A 164 14.89 -12.60 -8.22
CA ASN A 164 15.77 -13.70 -8.64
C ASN A 164 14.96 -14.84 -9.27
N THR A 165 13.77 -15.13 -8.70
CA THR A 165 12.87 -16.14 -9.25
C THR A 165 12.41 -15.83 -10.68
N ILE A 166 12.24 -14.54 -11.06
CA ILE A 166 11.93 -14.15 -12.45
C ILE A 166 13.20 -14.08 -13.32
N GLN A 167 14.29 -13.54 -12.79
CA GLN A 167 15.51 -13.32 -13.58
C GLN A 167 16.26 -14.63 -13.92
N ASP A 168 16.05 -15.72 -13.18
CA ASP A 168 16.68 -17.03 -13.44
C ASP A 168 15.89 -17.95 -14.40
N VAL A 169 14.81 -17.49 -15.05
CA VAL A 169 14.06 -18.34 -16.00
C VAL A 169 14.78 -18.43 -17.34
N ALA A 170 15.08 -19.65 -17.79
CA ALA A 170 15.73 -19.89 -19.08
C ALA A 170 14.92 -19.24 -20.23
N PRO A 171 15.57 -18.63 -21.25
CA PRO A 171 14.87 -17.94 -22.34
C PRO A 171 13.83 -18.82 -23.07
N LYS A 172 14.05 -20.14 -23.12
CA LYS A 172 13.13 -21.14 -23.69
C LYS A 172 11.81 -21.26 -22.90
N LEU A 173 11.83 -21.00 -21.59
CA LEU A 173 10.66 -21.11 -20.70
C LEU A 173 9.91 -19.78 -20.53
N LYS A 174 10.54 -18.65 -20.88
CA LYS A 174 9.94 -17.31 -20.76
C LYS A 174 8.61 -17.15 -21.51
N PRO A 175 8.43 -17.65 -22.75
CA PRO A 175 7.14 -17.59 -23.44
C PRO A 175 6.03 -18.36 -22.72
N VAL A 176 6.34 -19.49 -22.09
CA VAL A 176 5.39 -20.29 -21.32
C VAL A 176 5.03 -19.58 -20.01
N GLN A 177 6.03 -18.99 -19.34
CA GLN A 177 5.81 -18.15 -18.16
C GLN A 177 4.86 -16.99 -18.47
N ASP A 178 5.08 -16.27 -19.56
CA ASP A 178 4.24 -15.13 -19.97
C ASP A 178 2.81 -15.58 -20.30
N GLN A 179 2.65 -16.72 -20.97
CA GLN A 179 1.34 -17.31 -21.26
C GLN A 179 0.59 -17.70 -19.99
N LEU A 180 1.24 -18.40 -19.04
CA LEU A 180 0.65 -18.80 -17.76
C LEU A 180 0.28 -17.58 -16.93
N THR A 181 1.17 -16.59 -16.84
CA THR A 181 0.92 -15.33 -16.10
C THR A 181 -0.25 -14.56 -16.71
N THR A 182 -0.36 -14.55 -18.05
CA THR A 182 -1.46 -13.92 -18.78
C THR A 182 -2.78 -14.64 -18.54
N LEU A 183 -2.80 -15.98 -18.66
CA LEU A 183 -3.98 -16.80 -18.38
C LEU A 183 -4.47 -16.57 -16.96
N ARG A 184 -3.55 -16.52 -16.00
CA ARG A 184 -3.88 -16.29 -14.60
C ARG A 184 -4.44 -14.90 -14.32
N ARG A 185 -3.87 -13.86 -14.96
CA ARG A 185 -4.41 -12.50 -14.90
C ARG A 185 -5.83 -12.43 -15.46
N GLN A 186 -6.07 -13.08 -16.60
CA GLN A 186 -7.39 -13.14 -17.21
C GLN A 186 -8.38 -13.92 -16.33
N LEU A 187 -7.96 -15.05 -15.76
CA LEU A 187 -8.74 -15.84 -14.81
C LEU A 187 -9.14 -15.00 -13.58
N GLY A 188 -8.19 -14.27 -12.98
CA GLY A 188 -8.47 -13.36 -11.87
C GLY A 188 -9.41 -12.21 -12.25
N ALA A 189 -9.32 -11.69 -13.48
CA ALA A 189 -10.26 -10.68 -13.97
C ALA A 189 -11.68 -11.23 -14.12
N VAL A 190 -11.83 -12.50 -14.55
CA VAL A 190 -13.12 -13.20 -14.59
C VAL A 190 -13.67 -13.41 -13.18
N ALA A 191 -12.84 -13.91 -12.26
CA ALA A 191 -13.21 -14.20 -10.88
C ALA A 191 -13.65 -12.95 -10.08
N SER A 192 -13.31 -11.75 -10.56
CA SER A 192 -13.62 -10.48 -9.90
C SER A 192 -14.66 -9.62 -10.60
N ARG A 193 -15.35 -10.16 -11.60
CA ARG A 193 -16.47 -9.49 -12.27
C ARG A 193 -17.56 -9.13 -11.25
N PRO A 194 -18.10 -7.89 -11.26
CA PRO A 194 -19.15 -7.48 -10.33
C PRO A 194 -20.45 -8.29 -10.46
N GLN A 195 -20.73 -8.79 -11.66
CA GLN A 195 -21.90 -9.61 -11.97
C GLN A 195 -21.72 -11.09 -11.60
N GLY A 196 -20.58 -11.45 -10.99
CA GLY A 196 -20.17 -12.83 -10.78
C GLY A 196 -19.59 -13.48 -12.04
N PHE A 197 -19.36 -14.77 -11.96
CA PHE A 197 -18.88 -15.62 -13.05
C PHE A 197 -19.56 -17.00 -12.94
N THR A 198 -19.47 -17.80 -14.00
CA THR A 198 -20.01 -19.17 -14.05
C THR A 198 -18.88 -20.17 -14.32
N ALA A 199 -19.09 -21.45 -14.04
CA ALA A 199 -18.14 -22.51 -14.41
C ALA A 199 -17.81 -22.48 -15.92
N ALA A 200 -18.79 -22.11 -16.75
CA ALA A 200 -18.63 -21.93 -18.20
C ALA A 200 -17.60 -20.84 -18.57
N ASP A 201 -17.46 -19.80 -17.75
CA ASP A 201 -16.44 -18.77 -17.94
C ASP A 201 -15.02 -19.29 -17.62
N ILE A 202 -14.90 -20.37 -16.84
CA ILE A 202 -13.62 -20.89 -16.33
C ILE A 202 -13.09 -22.08 -17.17
N TYR A 203 -13.96 -22.92 -17.74
CA TYR A 203 -13.54 -24.05 -18.59
C TYR A 203 -12.56 -23.69 -19.71
N PRO A 204 -12.69 -22.54 -20.43
CA PRO A 204 -11.72 -22.16 -21.45
C PRO A 204 -10.31 -21.95 -20.90
N PHE A 205 -10.17 -21.55 -19.64
CA PHE A 205 -8.87 -21.43 -18.97
C PHE A 205 -8.32 -22.79 -18.58
N GLN A 206 -9.15 -23.66 -18.00
CA GLN A 206 -8.75 -25.02 -17.62
C GLN A 206 -8.21 -25.82 -18.81
N GLU A 207 -8.88 -25.72 -19.96
CA GLU A 207 -8.45 -26.38 -21.20
C GLU A 207 -7.13 -25.80 -21.73
N LYS A 208 -6.95 -24.48 -21.70
CA LYS A 208 -5.68 -23.85 -22.11
C LYS A 208 -4.52 -24.23 -21.17
N ILE A 209 -4.76 -24.33 -19.87
CA ILE A 209 -3.74 -24.78 -18.89
C ILE A 209 -3.36 -26.23 -19.21
N ARG A 210 -4.34 -27.12 -19.43
CA ARG A 210 -4.08 -28.52 -19.82
C ARG A 210 -3.29 -28.63 -21.13
N GLN A 211 -3.56 -27.76 -22.11
CA GLN A 211 -2.79 -27.71 -23.35
C GLN A 211 -1.35 -27.25 -23.15
N ILE A 212 -1.10 -26.34 -22.21
CA ILE A 212 0.26 -25.91 -21.85
C ILE A 212 0.98 -27.04 -21.09
N ASP A 213 0.29 -27.70 -20.18
CA ASP A 213 0.81 -28.82 -19.39
C ASP A 213 1.20 -30.02 -20.27
N ASN A 214 0.36 -30.38 -21.25
CA ASN A 214 0.68 -31.42 -22.23
C ASN A 214 1.90 -31.08 -23.12
N LYS A 215 2.21 -29.80 -23.33
CA LYS A 215 3.39 -29.34 -24.10
C LYS A 215 4.63 -29.19 -23.21
N GLN A 216 4.47 -29.29 -21.89
CA GLN A 216 5.51 -29.06 -20.90
C GLN A 216 6.56 -30.18 -20.92
N SER A 217 6.14 -31.43 -21.16
CA SER A 217 7.04 -32.60 -21.26
C SER A 217 8.16 -32.40 -22.29
N ASP A 218 7.85 -31.74 -23.41
CA ASP A 218 8.77 -31.52 -24.52
C ASP A 218 9.73 -30.33 -24.27
N LEU A 219 9.40 -29.46 -23.32
CA LEU A 219 10.17 -28.26 -22.99
C LEU A 219 11.20 -28.50 -21.88
N PHE A 220 10.91 -29.45 -20.97
CA PHE A 220 11.71 -29.77 -19.79
C PHE A 220 12.79 -30.83 -20.00
N LEU A 221 12.80 -31.48 -21.18
CA LEU A 221 13.81 -32.42 -21.60
C LEU A 221 14.69 -31.77 -22.70
N PRO A 222 15.84 -31.17 -22.37
CA PRO A 222 16.84 -30.83 -23.38
C PRO A 222 17.73 -32.04 -23.68
N GLU A 223 18.26 -32.08 -24.90
CA GLU A 223 19.10 -33.17 -25.43
C GLU A 223 20.38 -33.45 -24.60
N ASP A 224 20.82 -32.49 -23.78
CA ASP A 224 22.02 -32.57 -22.92
C ASP A 224 21.75 -33.03 -21.47
N GLY A 225 20.50 -33.32 -21.09
CA GLY A 225 20.16 -33.83 -19.74
C GLY A 225 20.28 -32.80 -18.59
N SER A 226 20.50 -31.52 -18.87
CA SER A 226 20.50 -30.45 -17.87
C SER A 226 19.11 -29.81 -17.73
N HIS A 227 18.55 -29.74 -16.52
CA HIS A 227 17.24 -29.11 -16.33
C HIS A 227 17.30 -27.59 -16.54
N PRO A 228 16.44 -27.00 -17.40
CA PRO A 228 16.43 -25.56 -17.60
C PRO A 228 16.05 -24.84 -16.31
N LYS A 229 16.82 -23.82 -15.93
CA LYS A 229 16.50 -22.97 -14.77
C LYS A 229 15.11 -22.36 -14.93
N GLY A 230 14.35 -22.31 -13.83
CA GLY A 230 12.95 -21.85 -13.82
C GLY A 230 11.90 -22.96 -14.06
N GLN A 231 12.31 -24.22 -14.26
CA GLN A 231 11.38 -25.34 -14.40
C GLN A 231 10.43 -25.49 -13.18
N ALA A 232 10.96 -25.43 -11.96
CA ALA A 232 10.16 -25.53 -10.73
C ALA A 232 9.13 -24.39 -10.60
N LEU A 233 9.46 -23.18 -11.09
CA LEU A 233 8.53 -22.06 -11.15
C LEU A 233 7.36 -22.37 -12.09
N ILE A 234 7.64 -22.86 -13.30
CA ILE A 234 6.61 -23.19 -14.29
C ILE A 234 5.70 -24.32 -13.79
N VAL A 235 6.29 -25.37 -13.19
CA VAL A 235 5.53 -26.46 -12.56
C VAL A 235 4.63 -25.92 -11.46
N GLY A 236 5.17 -25.13 -10.52
CA GLY A 236 4.38 -24.53 -9.44
C GLY A 236 3.27 -23.60 -9.95
N LEU A 237 3.53 -22.80 -10.99
CA LEU A 237 2.52 -21.94 -11.61
C LEU A 237 1.40 -22.75 -12.28
N LEU A 238 1.72 -23.88 -12.92
CA LEU A 238 0.76 -24.78 -13.55
C LEU A 238 -0.10 -25.51 -12.50
N GLU A 239 0.53 -26.11 -11.49
CA GLU A 239 -0.16 -26.77 -10.38
C GLU A 239 -1.12 -25.79 -9.71
N GLN A 240 -0.67 -24.58 -9.45
CA GLN A 240 -1.49 -23.58 -8.81
C GLN A 240 -2.61 -23.06 -9.71
N LEU A 241 -2.40 -22.93 -11.02
CA LEU A 241 -3.45 -22.59 -11.98
C LEU A 241 -4.50 -23.71 -12.12
N HIS A 242 -4.08 -24.96 -12.04
CA HIS A 242 -4.97 -26.11 -11.98
C HIS A 242 -5.80 -26.10 -10.70
N GLU A 243 -5.17 -25.89 -9.53
CA GLU A 243 -5.88 -25.72 -8.25
C GLU A 243 -6.86 -24.54 -8.32
N GLU A 244 -6.44 -23.37 -8.81
CA GLU A 244 -7.29 -22.17 -8.88
C GLU A 244 -8.47 -22.34 -9.85
N THR A 245 -8.26 -22.90 -11.05
CA THR A 245 -9.37 -23.12 -11.98
C THR A 245 -10.34 -24.15 -11.46
N HIS A 246 -9.85 -25.21 -10.81
CA HIS A 246 -10.70 -26.18 -10.15
C HIS A 246 -11.48 -25.55 -9.00
N ASP A 247 -10.82 -24.81 -8.11
CA ASP A 247 -11.44 -24.06 -7.02
C ASP A 247 -12.50 -23.07 -7.52
N LEU A 248 -12.27 -22.40 -8.65
CA LEU A 248 -13.21 -21.44 -9.24
C LEU A 248 -14.43 -22.12 -9.87
N ILE A 249 -14.25 -23.26 -10.54
CA ILE A 249 -15.36 -24.07 -11.06
C ILE A 249 -16.20 -24.61 -9.90
N VAL A 250 -15.54 -25.15 -8.88
CA VAL A 250 -16.24 -25.70 -7.73
C VAL A 250 -16.92 -24.61 -6.90
N SER A 251 -16.28 -23.44 -6.72
CA SER A 251 -16.89 -22.31 -6.03
C SER A 251 -18.01 -21.60 -6.80
N THR A 252 -18.12 -21.80 -8.12
CA THR A 252 -19.31 -21.37 -8.88
C THR A 252 -20.50 -22.28 -8.69
N GLU A 253 -20.25 -23.53 -8.31
CA GLU A 253 -21.29 -24.51 -8.00
C GLU A 253 -21.62 -24.52 -6.50
N ASN A 254 -20.65 -24.25 -5.62
CA ASN A 254 -20.81 -24.01 -4.18
C ASN A 254 -19.57 -23.34 -3.58
N VAL A 255 -19.62 -22.05 -3.22
CA VAL A 255 -18.68 -21.54 -2.19
C VAL A 255 -19.03 -22.28 -0.91
N SER A 256 -18.06 -22.96 -0.28
CA SER A 256 -18.30 -23.62 1.00
C SER A 256 -18.93 -22.62 1.97
N ALA A 257 -20.01 -23.02 2.64
CA ALA A 257 -20.76 -22.14 3.54
C ALA A 257 -19.87 -21.48 4.61
N SER A 258 -18.73 -22.10 4.94
CA SER A 258 -17.73 -21.56 5.86
C SER A 258 -16.95 -20.36 5.30
N LEU A 259 -16.75 -20.25 3.98
CA LEU A 259 -15.99 -19.18 3.34
C LEU A 259 -16.84 -18.01 2.82
N VAL A 260 -18.15 -18.21 2.63
CA VAL A 260 -19.08 -17.15 2.18
C VAL A 260 -18.95 -15.86 3.01
N PRO A 261 -18.95 -15.91 4.37
CA PRO A 261 -18.83 -14.69 5.18
C PRO A 261 -17.51 -13.94 4.95
N LEU A 262 -16.42 -14.67 4.68
CA LEU A 262 -15.12 -14.07 4.39
C LEU A 262 -15.09 -13.44 2.99
N ALA A 263 -15.67 -14.13 2.00
CA ALA A 263 -15.76 -13.63 0.63
C ALA A 263 -16.56 -12.32 0.58
N ASP A 264 -17.70 -12.27 1.26
CA ASP A 264 -18.56 -11.08 1.28
C ASP A 264 -17.89 -9.91 2.00
N ARG A 265 -17.27 -10.16 3.16
CA ARG A 265 -16.49 -9.14 3.88
C ARG A 265 -15.35 -8.58 3.02
N LEU A 266 -14.60 -9.42 2.30
CA LEU A 266 -13.52 -8.97 1.42
C LEU A 266 -14.04 -8.21 0.18
N LYS A 267 -15.17 -8.62 -0.41
CA LYS A 267 -15.81 -7.88 -1.51
C LYS A 267 -16.24 -6.49 -1.05
N GLU A 268 -16.82 -6.39 0.14
CA GLU A 268 -17.22 -5.12 0.73
C GLU A 268 -16.00 -4.21 0.96
N ILE A 269 -14.97 -4.71 1.65
CA ILE A 269 -13.71 -3.97 1.89
C ILE A 269 -13.13 -3.48 0.56
N LYS A 270 -13.01 -4.37 -0.43
CA LYS A 270 -12.49 -4.03 -1.75
C LYS A 270 -13.30 -2.92 -2.42
N GLY A 271 -14.63 -3.02 -2.42
CA GLY A 271 -15.50 -1.99 -3.02
C GLY A 271 -15.38 -0.63 -2.33
N GLN A 272 -15.22 -0.62 -0.99
CA GLN A 272 -14.95 0.60 -0.24
C GLN A 272 -13.59 1.19 -0.60
N LEU A 273 -12.53 0.37 -0.67
CA LEU A 273 -11.18 0.80 -1.07
C LEU A 273 -11.13 1.31 -2.52
N GLU A 274 -11.85 0.68 -3.46
CA GLU A 274 -11.92 1.13 -4.86
C GLU A 274 -12.62 2.50 -4.97
N ARG A 275 -13.72 2.70 -4.23
CA ARG A 275 -14.39 4.01 -4.17
C ARG A 275 -13.47 5.07 -3.57
N LEU A 276 -12.76 4.74 -2.49
CA LEU A 276 -11.80 5.64 -1.87
C LEU A 276 -10.63 5.95 -2.80
N ALA A 277 -10.11 4.98 -3.55
CA ALA A 277 -9.03 5.21 -4.50
C ALA A 277 -9.44 6.20 -5.62
N LEU A 278 -10.72 6.22 -6.02
CA LEU A 278 -11.25 7.20 -6.98
C LEU A 278 -11.37 8.61 -6.38
N THR A 279 -11.71 8.73 -5.10
CA THR A 279 -11.90 10.02 -4.41
C THR A 279 -10.71 10.43 -3.54
N HIS A 280 -9.62 9.65 -3.57
CA HIS A 280 -8.50 9.66 -2.63
C HIS A 280 -7.93 11.06 -2.40
N ARG A 281 -7.82 11.82 -3.49
CA ARG A 281 -7.25 13.17 -3.49
C ARG A 281 -8.05 14.17 -2.67
N TRP A 282 -9.30 13.89 -2.32
CA TRP A 282 -10.23 14.90 -1.81
C TRP A 282 -10.78 14.63 -0.40
N THR A 283 -10.82 13.36 0.05
CA THR A 283 -11.62 13.01 1.24
C THR A 283 -10.99 12.00 2.19
N LEU A 284 -9.86 11.38 1.82
CA LEU A 284 -9.26 10.33 2.64
C LEU A 284 -8.32 10.95 3.67
N ARG A 285 -8.49 10.56 4.93
CA ARG A 285 -7.45 10.69 5.96
C ARG A 285 -6.60 9.43 5.95
N GLU A 286 -5.28 9.54 5.99
CA GLU A 286 -4.40 8.37 5.94
C GLU A 286 -4.74 7.37 7.06
N THR A 287 -5.17 7.86 8.21
CA THR A 287 -5.63 7.06 9.35
C THR A 287 -6.90 6.24 9.10
N ASP A 288 -7.72 6.57 8.10
CA ASP A 288 -8.87 5.76 7.68
C ASP A 288 -8.43 4.39 7.13
N LEU A 289 -7.23 4.32 6.52
CA LEU A 289 -6.67 3.06 6.00
C LEU A 289 -6.39 2.04 7.11
N TYR A 290 -6.17 2.50 8.34
CA TYR A 290 -5.93 1.62 9.49
C TYR A 290 -7.07 0.61 9.70
N THR A 291 -8.33 1.04 9.53
CA THR A 291 -9.47 0.12 9.75
C THR A 291 -9.40 -1.03 8.76
N PHE A 292 -9.12 -0.72 7.49
CA PHE A 292 -9.01 -1.74 6.44
C PHE A 292 -7.80 -2.64 6.67
N GLN A 293 -6.64 -2.09 7.02
CA GLN A 293 -5.45 -2.88 7.36
C GLN A 293 -5.75 -3.86 8.50
N LEU A 294 -6.38 -3.40 9.59
CA LEU A 294 -6.73 -4.25 10.73
C LEU A 294 -7.70 -5.36 10.32
N GLN A 295 -8.76 -5.04 9.57
CA GLN A 295 -9.72 -6.03 9.10
C GLN A 295 -9.08 -7.09 8.19
N LEU A 296 -8.15 -6.70 7.31
CA LEU A 296 -7.43 -7.63 6.44
C LEU A 296 -6.47 -8.52 7.24
N GLN A 297 -5.78 -7.95 8.23
CA GLN A 297 -4.90 -8.71 9.13
C GLN A 297 -5.68 -9.72 9.98
N GLU A 298 -6.86 -9.34 10.49
CA GLU A 298 -7.76 -10.27 11.20
C GLU A 298 -8.13 -11.46 10.32
N ILE A 299 -8.46 -11.20 9.04
CA ILE A 299 -8.76 -12.25 8.07
C ILE A 299 -7.51 -13.13 7.82
N GLU A 300 -6.33 -12.53 7.70
CA GLU A 300 -5.08 -13.29 7.51
C GLU A 300 -4.72 -14.16 8.71
N LYS A 301 -4.99 -13.71 9.94
CA LYS A 301 -4.76 -14.50 11.16
C LYS A 301 -5.57 -15.80 11.21
N LEU A 302 -6.65 -15.90 10.42
CA LEU A 302 -7.44 -17.13 10.28
C LEU A 302 -6.77 -18.17 9.36
N ARG A 303 -5.73 -17.80 8.60
CA ARG A 303 -5.04 -18.71 7.69
C ARG A 303 -3.99 -19.53 8.44
N VAL A 304 -3.92 -20.81 8.10
CA VAL A 304 -2.88 -21.74 8.58
C VAL A 304 -2.11 -22.25 7.37
N ASN A 305 -0.81 -21.98 7.29
CA ASN A 305 0.06 -22.30 6.14
C ASN A 305 -0.52 -21.79 4.80
N GLY A 306 -1.09 -20.58 4.79
CA GLY A 306 -1.65 -19.96 3.59
C GLY A 306 -3.02 -20.49 3.15
N LYS A 307 -3.67 -21.38 3.91
CA LYS A 307 -5.02 -21.86 3.61
C LYS A 307 -5.99 -21.56 4.77
N PHE A 308 -7.22 -21.18 4.47
CA PHE A 308 -8.30 -21.12 5.46
C PHE A 308 -8.78 -22.54 5.76
N ARG A 309 -9.20 -22.80 7.00
CA ARG A 309 -9.68 -24.12 7.42
C ARG A 309 -11.08 -24.02 8.02
N ASP A 310 -11.89 -25.06 7.80
CA ASP A 310 -13.21 -25.17 8.41
C ASP A 310 -13.14 -25.65 9.87
N ALA A 311 -14.30 -25.80 10.52
CA ALA A 311 -14.40 -26.27 11.90
C ALA A 311 -13.83 -27.69 12.11
N GLN A 312 -13.69 -28.46 11.04
CA GLN A 312 -13.13 -29.82 11.02
C GLN A 312 -11.64 -29.82 10.61
N SER A 313 -11.00 -28.65 10.50
CA SER A 313 -9.62 -28.47 10.04
C SER A 313 -9.34 -28.89 8.59
N ASN A 314 -10.37 -29.11 7.78
CA ASN A 314 -10.21 -29.35 6.34
C ASN A 314 -10.03 -28.02 5.61
N VAL A 315 -9.50 -28.08 4.39
CA VAL A 315 -9.40 -26.91 3.51
C VAL A 315 -10.70 -26.84 2.69
N PRO A 316 -11.60 -25.89 2.97
CA PRO A 316 -12.82 -25.71 2.20
C PRO A 316 -12.53 -25.17 0.81
N GLU A 317 -13.35 -25.55 -0.16
CA GLU A 317 -13.30 -25.13 -1.56
C GLU A 317 -13.62 -23.63 -1.70
N GLY A 318 -12.98 -22.96 -2.67
CA GLY A 318 -13.14 -21.52 -2.91
C GLY A 318 -12.01 -20.64 -2.34
N GLN A 319 -10.88 -21.22 -1.94
CA GLN A 319 -9.70 -20.50 -1.44
C GLN A 319 -9.18 -19.46 -2.45
N ALA A 320 -9.18 -19.82 -3.75
CA ALA A 320 -8.71 -18.96 -4.83
C ALA A 320 -9.43 -17.59 -4.86
N LEU A 321 -10.75 -17.58 -4.68
CA LEU A 321 -11.54 -16.34 -4.65
C LEU A 321 -11.13 -15.44 -3.47
N ILE A 322 -11.03 -16.02 -2.27
CA ILE A 322 -10.66 -15.29 -1.04
C ILE A 322 -9.26 -14.68 -1.19
N ASN A 323 -8.30 -15.48 -1.65
CA ASN A 323 -6.92 -15.07 -1.88
C ASN A 323 -6.81 -13.95 -2.93
N PHE A 324 -7.57 -14.05 -4.02
CA PHE A 324 -7.63 -13.01 -5.04
C PHE A 324 -8.14 -11.68 -4.48
N LEU A 325 -9.24 -11.72 -3.71
CA LEU A 325 -9.84 -10.53 -3.12
C LEU A 325 -8.90 -9.88 -2.09
N LEU A 326 -8.28 -10.68 -1.22
CA LEU A 326 -7.33 -10.23 -0.21
C LEU A 326 -6.15 -9.48 -0.84
N ARG A 327 -5.55 -10.07 -1.89
CA ARG A 327 -4.48 -9.42 -2.67
C ARG A 327 -4.94 -8.12 -3.31
N GLY A 328 -6.14 -8.11 -3.88
CA GLY A 328 -6.74 -6.91 -4.46
C GLY A 328 -6.81 -5.76 -3.45
N CYS A 329 -7.20 -6.05 -2.20
CA CYS A 329 -7.28 -5.07 -1.13
C CYS A 329 -5.90 -4.53 -0.73
N TYR A 330 -4.91 -5.40 -0.48
CA TYR A 330 -3.57 -4.96 -0.11
C TYR A 330 -2.89 -4.14 -1.21
N ARG A 331 -3.06 -4.52 -2.49
CA ARG A 331 -2.55 -3.74 -3.62
C ARG A 331 -3.12 -2.32 -3.64
N LEU A 332 -4.42 -2.16 -3.39
CA LEU A 332 -5.06 -0.84 -3.33
C LEU A 332 -4.51 -0.01 -2.16
N ILE A 333 -4.36 -0.60 -0.98
CA ILE A 333 -3.79 0.09 0.20
C ILE A 333 -2.35 0.51 -0.05
N THR A 334 -1.51 -0.39 -0.57
CA THR A 334 -0.11 -0.06 -0.90
C THR A 334 -0.03 1.10 -1.89
N LYS A 335 -0.89 1.08 -2.92
CA LYS A 335 -0.94 2.16 -3.91
C LYS A 335 -1.35 3.49 -3.28
N MET A 336 -2.42 3.52 -2.48
CA MET A 336 -2.87 4.73 -1.79
C MET A 336 -1.79 5.29 -0.86
N LEU A 337 -1.14 4.44 -0.05
CA LEU A 337 -0.04 4.85 0.83
C LEU A 337 1.18 5.41 0.06
N SER A 338 1.41 4.93 -1.16
CA SER A 338 2.52 5.41 -2.01
C SER A 338 2.23 6.75 -2.71
N GLU A 339 0.95 7.10 -2.90
CA GLU A 339 0.53 8.33 -3.59
C GLU A 339 0.36 9.52 -2.62
N ASN A 340 0.65 9.34 -1.33
CA ASN A 340 0.47 10.37 -0.31
C ASN A 340 1.45 11.55 -0.49
N VAL A 341 0.88 12.76 -0.49
CA VAL A 341 1.64 14.01 -0.60
C VAL A 341 2.18 14.39 0.79
N PRO A 342 3.43 14.88 0.91
CA PRO A 342 4.01 15.32 2.19
C PRO A 342 3.47 16.68 2.64
N VAL A 343 2.16 16.79 2.76
CA VAL A 343 1.44 17.99 3.16
C VAL A 343 0.44 17.58 4.24
N ALA A 344 0.40 18.31 5.35
CA ALA A 344 -0.55 18.02 6.41
C ALA A 344 -1.99 18.09 5.90
N GLU A 345 -2.88 17.27 6.46
CA GLU A 345 -4.30 17.22 6.10
C GLU A 345 -4.97 18.60 6.10
N ALA A 346 -4.58 19.48 7.03
CA ALA A 346 -5.07 20.87 7.12
C ALA A 346 -4.75 21.72 5.88
N LEU A 347 -3.66 21.42 5.16
CA LEU A 347 -3.25 22.12 3.94
C LEU A 347 -3.71 21.43 2.65
N MET A 348 -4.26 20.22 2.72
CA MET A 348 -4.75 19.49 1.55
C MET A 348 -5.77 20.26 0.71
N PRO A 349 -6.75 21.00 1.27
CA PRO A 349 -7.66 21.82 0.48
C PRO A 349 -6.92 22.86 -0.38
N ILE A 350 -5.88 23.48 0.17
CA ILE A 350 -5.06 24.49 -0.50
C ILE A 350 -4.23 23.83 -1.60
N HIS A 351 -3.51 22.75 -1.25
CA HIS A 351 -2.71 21.97 -2.19
C HIS A 351 -3.53 21.48 -3.39
N ASN A 352 -4.75 20.98 -3.17
CA ASN A 352 -5.63 20.49 -4.23
C ASN A 352 -6.12 21.61 -5.15
N GLN A 353 -6.45 22.77 -4.60
CA GLN A 353 -6.82 23.94 -5.40
C GLN A 353 -5.65 24.40 -6.27
N LEU A 354 -4.45 24.52 -5.70
CA LEU A 354 -3.24 24.88 -6.44
C LEU A 354 -2.90 23.88 -7.53
N SER A 355 -2.96 22.59 -7.23
CA SER A 355 -2.71 21.51 -8.20
C SER A 355 -3.68 21.56 -9.37
N THR A 356 -4.95 21.88 -9.10
CA THR A 356 -5.98 22.03 -10.14
C THR A 356 -5.69 23.25 -11.02
N VAL A 357 -5.40 24.41 -10.40
CA VAL A 357 -5.05 25.64 -11.12
C VAL A 357 -3.82 25.43 -11.99
N ARG A 358 -2.76 24.82 -11.45
CA ARG A 358 -1.55 24.46 -12.19
C ARG A 358 -1.88 23.62 -13.43
N ARG A 359 -2.69 22.57 -13.27
CA ARG A 359 -3.07 21.70 -14.39
C ARG A 359 -3.81 22.48 -15.46
N CYS A 360 -4.77 23.31 -15.09
CA CYS A 360 -5.50 24.15 -16.04
C CYS A 360 -4.55 25.12 -16.75
N LEU A 361 -3.64 25.79 -16.03
CA LEU A 361 -2.64 26.68 -16.62
C LEU A 361 -1.71 25.95 -17.61
N VAL A 362 -1.26 24.74 -17.28
CA VAL A 362 -0.45 23.90 -18.18
C VAL A 362 -1.25 23.43 -19.40
N GLU A 363 -2.54 23.18 -19.27
CA GLU A 363 -3.40 22.87 -20.42
C GLU A 363 -3.59 24.10 -21.31
N VAL A 364 -3.70 25.29 -20.72
CA VAL A 364 -3.70 26.57 -21.45
C VAL A 364 -2.36 26.75 -22.19
N THR A 365 -1.19 26.56 -21.57
CA THR A 365 0.09 26.70 -22.29
C THR A 365 0.23 25.74 -23.47
N LYS A 366 -0.33 24.53 -23.38
CA LYS A 366 -0.20 23.50 -24.43
C LYS A 366 -1.19 23.65 -25.57
N TRP A 367 -2.44 24.02 -25.25
CA TRP A 367 -3.56 23.95 -26.20
C TRP A 367 -4.34 25.24 -26.31
N GLY A 368 -4.28 26.09 -25.29
CA GLY A 368 -4.91 27.40 -25.29
C GLY A 368 -3.98 28.43 -25.90
N LYS A 369 -4.43 29.10 -26.97
CA LYS A 369 -3.95 30.46 -27.23
C LYS A 369 -4.93 31.40 -26.55
N PRO A 370 -4.60 31.96 -25.36
CA PRO A 370 -5.43 32.99 -24.78
C PRO A 370 -5.46 34.20 -25.74
N ASP A 371 -6.64 34.54 -26.26
CA ASP A 371 -6.82 35.64 -27.22
C ASP A 371 -6.62 37.00 -26.54
N SER A 372 -6.84 37.06 -25.23
CA SER A 372 -6.62 38.27 -24.43
C SER A 372 -6.18 37.94 -23.01
N ALA A 373 -5.50 38.91 -22.37
CA ALA A 373 -5.14 38.82 -20.95
C ALA A 373 -6.36 38.63 -20.02
N ARG A 374 -7.59 38.94 -20.51
CA ARG A 374 -8.83 38.73 -19.75
C ARG A 374 -9.14 37.24 -19.55
N ASP A 375 -8.73 36.39 -20.48
CA ASP A 375 -8.97 34.94 -20.40
C ASP A 375 -8.17 34.30 -19.25
N LEU A 376 -7.13 35.00 -18.77
CA LEU A 376 -6.31 34.59 -17.65
C LEU A 376 -6.79 35.12 -16.28
N TYR A 377 -7.71 36.08 -16.25
CA TYR A 377 -8.22 36.66 -15.01
C TYR A 377 -8.84 35.66 -14.02
N PRO A 378 -9.60 34.63 -14.45
CA PRO A 378 -10.09 33.62 -13.51
C PRO A 378 -8.98 32.93 -12.72
N TYR A 379 -7.84 32.65 -13.37
CA TYR A 379 -6.67 32.05 -12.71
C TYR A 379 -6.00 33.05 -11.78
N GLN A 380 -5.81 34.30 -12.21
CA GLN A 380 -5.23 35.35 -11.37
C GLN A 380 -6.06 35.57 -10.09
N MET A 381 -7.39 35.68 -10.23
CA MET A 381 -8.30 35.83 -9.09
C MET A 381 -8.26 34.61 -8.17
N LYS A 382 -8.18 33.40 -8.73
CA LYS A 382 -8.09 32.19 -7.91
C LYS A 382 -6.77 32.11 -7.14
N LEU A 383 -5.64 32.43 -7.77
CA LEU A 383 -4.33 32.47 -7.10
C LEU A 383 -4.28 33.55 -6.02
N ALA A 384 -4.77 34.76 -6.31
CA ALA A 384 -4.86 35.83 -5.32
C ALA A 384 -5.77 35.44 -4.14
N SER A 385 -6.90 34.78 -4.40
CA SER A 385 -7.78 34.26 -3.35
C SER A 385 -7.08 33.24 -2.45
N ILE A 386 -6.23 32.37 -3.01
CA ILE A 386 -5.46 31.40 -2.23
C ILE A 386 -4.36 32.10 -1.44
N ASP A 387 -3.63 33.03 -2.06
CA ASP A 387 -2.54 33.78 -1.43
C ASP A 387 -3.03 34.62 -0.23
N ASN A 388 -4.23 35.21 -0.36
CA ASN A 388 -4.88 35.96 0.72
C ASN A 388 -5.26 35.10 1.94
N MET A 389 -5.24 33.77 1.84
CA MET A 389 -5.41 32.89 3.00
C MET A 389 -4.17 32.87 3.90
N ARG A 390 -3.02 33.39 3.44
CA ARG A 390 -1.79 33.44 4.22
C ARG A 390 -1.80 34.62 5.17
N VAL A 391 -1.21 34.43 6.35
CA VAL A 391 -0.85 35.51 7.26
C VAL A 391 0.66 35.52 7.37
N ASN A 392 1.31 36.66 7.06
CA ASN A 392 2.78 36.79 7.01
C ASN A 392 3.47 35.73 6.12
N GLY A 393 2.82 35.34 5.02
CA GLY A 393 3.35 34.33 4.09
C GLY A 393 3.16 32.87 4.53
N ILE A 394 2.42 32.62 5.61
CA ILE A 394 2.21 31.28 6.17
C ILE A 394 0.72 30.91 6.13
N PHE A 395 0.40 29.67 5.74
CA PHE A 395 -0.95 29.12 5.86
C PHE A 395 -1.15 28.53 7.26
N TYR A 396 -2.07 29.09 8.04
CA TYR A 396 -2.40 28.57 9.37
C TYR A 396 -3.58 27.59 9.31
N ASP A 397 -3.64 26.65 10.25
CA ASP A 397 -4.85 25.85 10.47
C ASP A 397 -5.92 26.63 11.25
N GLU A 398 -7.08 26.00 11.45
CA GLU A 398 -8.22 26.57 12.18
C GLU A 398 -7.89 26.89 13.65
N ASP A 399 -6.89 26.22 14.23
CA ASP A 399 -6.41 26.41 15.60
C ASP A 399 -5.30 27.46 15.70
N GLY A 400 -4.85 28.04 14.58
CA GLY A 400 -3.77 29.03 14.54
C GLY A 400 -2.36 28.45 14.63
N ASN A 401 -2.18 27.15 14.43
CA ASN A 401 -0.86 26.52 14.33
C ASN A 401 -0.33 26.56 12.89
N ILE A 402 0.95 26.24 12.72
CA ILE A 402 1.63 26.15 11.42
C ILE A 402 1.66 24.68 10.99
N PRO A 403 0.83 24.23 10.03
CA PRO A 403 0.86 22.85 9.56
C PRO A 403 2.08 22.60 8.68
N GLU A 404 2.51 21.34 8.60
CA GLU A 404 3.62 20.96 7.74
C GLU A 404 3.25 20.88 6.26
N GLY A 405 4.26 21.01 5.39
CA GLY A 405 4.07 21.07 3.94
C GLY A 405 3.88 22.49 3.37
N GLN A 406 4.13 23.53 4.17
CA GLN A 406 4.11 24.94 3.73
C GLN A 406 4.95 25.16 2.47
N ALA A 407 6.19 24.67 2.48
CA ALA A 407 7.13 24.85 1.37
C ALA A 407 6.57 24.30 0.05
N ILE A 408 5.83 23.19 0.10
CA ILE A 408 5.23 22.58 -1.10
C ILE A 408 4.08 23.44 -1.61
N CYS A 409 3.18 23.89 -0.73
CA CYS A 409 2.09 24.78 -1.13
C CYS A 409 2.62 26.13 -1.64
N THR A 410 3.68 26.65 -1.04
CA THR A 410 4.35 27.89 -1.47
C THR A 410 5.03 27.70 -2.82
N ALA A 411 5.76 26.60 -3.02
CA ALA A 411 6.38 26.28 -4.31
C ALA A 411 5.33 26.10 -5.42
N LEU A 412 4.23 25.38 -5.15
CA LEU A 412 3.14 25.22 -6.11
C LEU A 412 2.47 26.56 -6.45
N LEU A 413 2.25 27.42 -5.45
CA LEU A 413 1.67 28.74 -5.72
C LEU A 413 2.61 29.58 -6.59
N ASN A 414 3.90 29.60 -6.27
CA ASN A 414 4.90 30.32 -7.05
C ASN A 414 4.97 29.77 -8.48
N GLU A 415 5.01 28.45 -8.67
CA GLU A 415 4.98 27.82 -10.00
C GLU A 415 3.72 28.23 -10.78
N CYS A 416 2.55 28.30 -10.14
CA CYS A 416 1.34 28.78 -10.80
C CYS A 416 1.43 30.25 -11.22
N TYR A 417 2.02 31.11 -10.38
CA TYR A 417 2.27 32.50 -10.74
C TYR A 417 3.29 32.62 -11.87
N ASP A 418 4.36 31.84 -11.87
CA ASP A 418 5.38 31.82 -12.91
C ASP A 418 4.75 31.43 -14.27
N ILE A 419 3.99 30.33 -14.32
CA ILE A 419 3.28 29.90 -15.55
C ILE A 419 2.30 30.99 -16.01
N LEU A 420 1.58 31.62 -15.08
CA LEU A 420 0.64 32.70 -15.40
C LEU A 420 1.38 33.93 -15.96
N HIS A 421 2.51 34.31 -15.39
CA HIS A 421 3.35 35.42 -15.86
C HIS A 421 3.91 35.15 -17.25
N ASP A 422 4.42 33.95 -17.49
CA ASP A 422 4.91 33.53 -18.82
C ASP A 422 3.80 33.61 -19.87
N LEU A 423 2.59 33.12 -19.54
CA LEU A 423 1.43 33.23 -20.43
C LEU A 423 0.98 34.66 -20.69
N MET A 424 1.11 35.56 -19.71
CA MET A 424 0.78 36.98 -19.92
C MET A 424 1.80 37.65 -20.83
N ALA A 425 3.09 37.33 -20.67
CA ALA A 425 4.16 37.87 -21.50
C ALA A 425 4.00 37.48 -22.98
N THR A 426 3.63 36.22 -23.27
CA THR A 426 3.41 35.78 -24.67
C THR A 426 2.26 36.51 -25.35
N ILE A 427 1.19 36.86 -24.62
CA ILE A 427 0.06 37.63 -25.16
C ILE A 427 0.48 39.07 -25.51
N ASP A 428 1.39 39.66 -24.74
CA ASP A 428 1.84 41.03 -24.96
C ASP A 428 2.89 41.13 -26.08
N ASP A 429 3.70 40.07 -26.28
CA ASP A 429 4.61 39.93 -27.42
C ASP A 429 3.83 39.74 -28.74
N ASP A 430 2.73 38.99 -28.75
CA ASP A 430 1.89 38.78 -29.95
C ASP A 430 1.09 40.03 -30.40
N LYS A 431 1.06 41.09 -29.58
CA LYS A 431 0.41 42.38 -29.90
C LYS A 431 1.36 43.40 -30.54
N HIS A 432 2.65 43.10 -30.61
CA HIS A 432 3.68 43.91 -31.29
C HIS A 432 4.07 43.25 -32.62
#